data_AF-A0A1R1C0K0-F1
#
_entry.id   AF-A0A1R1C0K0-F1
#
_cell.length_a   1.000
_cell.length_b   1.000
_cell.length_c   1.000
_cell.angle_alpha   90.00
_cell.angle_beta   90.00
_cell.angle_gamma   90.00
#
_symmetry.space_group_name_H-M   'P 1'
#
loop_
_entity.id
_entity.type
_entity.pdbx_description
1 polymer ?
#
loop_
_entity_poly.entity_id
_entity_poly.type
_entity_poly.pdbx_seq_one_letter_code
_entity_poly.pdbx_strand_id
1 'polypeptide(L)'
;MKRKRRLVFYLLLIFLLGWPLYQIYVMVQGTSEKQDAGKMLYQVSLFQMELLSSYLQNVDKVKDTESLNALRQAVYTANFTHDHLVLAFGDPSLSSLAGLPELMQYMLRLQVGGQRSLRSDEVQTLVEVHKQFSIFFDAYGKLLSSRLDINSSQSAIMAKADQAISELLRKKMQQ
;
A
#
# COMPACT_ATOMS: atom_id res chain seq x y z
N MET A 1 23.59 58.47 21.60
CA MET A 1 22.37 57.63 21.71
C MET A 1 21.59 57.43 20.40
N LYS A 2 21.39 58.46 19.55
CA LYS A 2 20.57 58.35 18.31
C LYS A 2 21.06 57.30 17.29
N ARG A 3 22.39 57.11 17.12
CA ARG A 3 22.96 56.10 16.21
C ARG A 3 22.70 54.65 16.66
N LYS A 4 22.82 54.36 17.97
CA LYS A 4 22.51 53.02 18.54
C LYS A 4 21.04 52.66 18.34
N ARG A 5 20.13 53.63 18.51
CA ARG A 5 18.67 53.42 18.33
C ARG A 5 18.29 53.11 16.88
N ARG A 6 18.95 53.74 15.90
CA ARG A 6 18.78 53.41 14.47
C ARG A 6 19.29 52.00 14.14
N LEU A 7 20.43 51.61 14.70
CA LEU A 7 21.03 50.29 14.48
C LEU A 7 20.13 49.16 15.00
N VAL A 8 19.57 49.34 16.21
CA VAL A 8 18.57 48.42 16.77
C VAL A 8 17.31 48.37 15.91
N PHE A 9 16.85 49.51 15.38
CA PHE A 9 15.67 49.56 14.52
C PHE A 9 15.88 48.81 13.20
N TYR A 10 17.05 48.95 12.57
CA TYR A 10 17.39 48.22 11.35
C TYR A 10 17.51 46.70 11.59
N LEU A 11 18.10 46.28 12.72
CA LEU A 11 18.15 44.88 13.11
C LEU A 11 16.75 44.29 13.32
N LEU A 12 15.87 45.04 13.99
CA LEU A 12 14.47 44.65 14.19
C LEU A 12 13.74 44.51 12.86
N LEU A 13 13.97 45.44 11.92
CA LEU A 13 13.33 45.44 10.61
C LEU A 13 13.83 44.28 9.73
N ILE A 14 15.12 43.96 9.78
CA ILE A 14 15.68 42.77 9.13
C ILE A 14 15.10 41.49 9.74
N PHE A 15 14.96 41.41 11.05
CA PHE A 15 14.36 40.24 11.70
C PHE A 15 12.88 40.07 11.33
N LEU A 16 12.12 41.17 11.33
CA LEU A 16 10.70 41.18 11.03
C LEU A 16 10.38 40.82 9.56
N LEU A 17 11.29 41.12 8.64
CA LEU A 17 11.16 40.76 7.22
C LEU A 17 11.82 39.42 6.88
N GLY A 18 12.96 39.12 7.49
CA GLY A 18 13.72 37.88 7.25
C GLY A 18 12.99 36.66 7.78
N TRP A 19 12.34 36.77 8.95
CA TRP A 19 11.58 35.66 9.54
C TRP A 19 10.44 35.13 8.65
N PRO A 20 9.51 35.97 8.13
CA PRO A 20 8.45 35.49 7.25
C PRO A 20 8.98 34.97 5.91
N LEU A 21 10.05 35.57 5.36
CA LEU A 21 10.69 35.05 4.15
C LEU A 21 11.30 33.67 4.37
N TYR A 22 11.94 33.44 5.52
CA TYR A 22 12.43 32.12 5.91
C TYR A 22 11.28 31.12 6.09
N GLN A 23 10.17 31.52 6.72
CA GLN A 23 8.99 30.66 6.83
C GLN A 23 8.41 30.28 5.47
N ILE A 24 8.31 31.22 4.52
CA ILE A 24 7.85 30.92 3.16
C ILE A 24 8.82 29.96 2.46
N TYR A 25 10.13 30.18 2.60
CA TYR A 25 11.14 29.30 2.01
C TYR A 25 11.06 27.88 2.58
N VAL A 26 10.95 27.73 3.91
CA VAL A 26 10.77 26.44 4.58
C VAL A 26 9.44 25.79 4.21
N MET A 27 8.36 26.56 4.05
CA MET A 27 7.06 26.04 3.64
C MET A 27 7.07 25.53 2.18
N VAL A 28 7.89 26.14 1.32
CA VAL A 28 8.15 25.67 -0.06
C VAL A 28 9.08 24.45 -0.08
N GLN A 29 10.02 24.33 0.87
CA GLN A 29 10.91 23.17 1.02
C GLN A 29 10.37 22.03 1.90
N GLY A 30 9.29 22.27 2.64
CA GLY A 30 8.68 21.33 3.62
C GLY A 30 8.12 20.05 3.00
N THR A 31 8.32 19.84 1.71
CA THR A 31 8.11 18.56 1.04
C THR A 31 9.07 17.49 1.55
N SER A 32 10.30 17.80 1.98
CA SER A 32 11.31 16.77 2.29
C SER A 32 10.88 15.77 3.39
N GLU A 33 10.25 16.23 4.47
CA GLU A 33 9.90 15.37 5.61
C GLU A 33 8.69 14.47 5.30
N LYS A 34 7.70 14.99 4.54
CA LYS A 34 6.59 14.20 4.00
C LYS A 34 7.05 13.22 2.91
N GLN A 35 8.04 13.60 2.11
CA GLN A 35 8.60 12.76 1.05
C GLN A 35 9.22 11.49 1.65
N ASP A 36 9.99 11.61 2.73
CA ASP A 36 10.59 10.44 3.39
C ASP A 36 9.55 9.52 4.02
N ALA A 37 8.53 10.05 4.69
CA ALA A 37 7.48 9.23 5.31
C ALA A 37 6.64 8.44 4.29
N GLY A 38 6.21 9.10 3.20
CA GLY A 38 5.45 8.43 2.14
C GLY A 38 6.25 7.35 1.40
N LYS A 39 7.55 7.62 1.16
CA LYS A 39 8.47 6.64 0.57
C LYS A 39 8.68 5.44 1.49
N MET A 40 8.87 5.67 2.78
CA MET A 40 9.04 4.60 3.76
C MET A 40 7.77 3.74 3.88
N LEU A 41 6.59 4.36 3.94
CA LEU A 41 5.32 3.62 3.95
C LEU A 41 5.14 2.77 2.68
N TYR A 42 5.50 3.31 1.51
CA TYR A 42 5.47 2.53 0.27
C TYR A 42 6.43 1.35 0.30
N GLN A 43 7.66 1.53 0.79
CA GLN A 43 8.63 0.44 0.91
C GLN A 43 8.12 -0.66 1.85
N VAL A 44 7.51 -0.28 2.98
CA VAL A 44 6.89 -1.24 3.90
C VAL A 44 5.74 -1.97 3.22
N SER A 45 4.85 -1.26 2.53
CA SER A 45 3.72 -1.89 1.83
C SER A 45 4.18 -2.80 0.70
N LEU A 46 5.19 -2.39 -0.08
CA LEU A 46 5.81 -3.20 -1.13
C LEU A 46 6.39 -4.50 -0.57
N PHE A 47 7.09 -4.42 0.56
CA PHE A 47 7.62 -5.59 1.23
C PHE A 47 6.51 -6.54 1.72
N GLN A 48 5.41 -6.01 2.27
CA GLN A 48 4.26 -6.85 2.65
C GLN A 48 3.62 -7.53 1.44
N MET A 49 3.50 -6.82 0.31
CA MET A 49 3.00 -7.40 -0.95
C MET A 49 3.94 -8.47 -1.51
N GLU A 50 5.25 -8.29 -1.37
CA GLU A 50 6.26 -9.29 -1.76
C GLU A 50 6.16 -10.55 -0.91
N LEU A 51 6.03 -10.41 0.41
CA LEU A 51 5.78 -11.53 1.32
C LEU A 51 4.50 -12.28 0.94
N LEU A 52 3.41 -11.56 0.70
CA LEU A 52 2.16 -12.15 0.23
C LEU A 52 2.33 -12.90 -1.10
N SER A 53 3.07 -12.33 -2.06
CA SER A 53 3.40 -12.99 -3.33
C SER A 53 4.11 -14.32 -3.08
N SER A 54 5.09 -14.35 -2.18
CA SER A 54 5.84 -15.56 -1.83
C SER A 54 4.96 -16.66 -1.22
N TYR A 55 4.00 -16.29 -0.37
CA TYR A 55 3.02 -17.25 0.17
C TYR A 55 2.08 -17.78 -0.91
N LEU A 56 1.60 -16.91 -1.80
CA LEU A 56 0.73 -17.29 -2.92
C LEU A 56 1.46 -18.17 -3.94
N GLN A 57 2.75 -17.96 -4.15
CA GLN A 57 3.57 -18.78 -5.05
C GLN A 57 3.65 -20.25 -4.60
N ASN A 58 3.59 -20.50 -3.30
CA ASN A 58 3.69 -21.85 -2.71
C ASN A 58 2.33 -22.47 -2.38
N VAL A 59 1.23 -21.87 -2.87
CA VAL A 59 -0.12 -22.30 -2.50
C VAL A 59 -0.50 -23.67 -3.07
N ASP A 60 0.17 -24.10 -4.13
CA ASP A 60 0.06 -25.44 -4.72
C ASP A 60 0.56 -26.56 -3.80
N LYS A 61 1.43 -26.22 -2.83
CA LYS A 61 1.99 -27.15 -1.85
C LYS A 61 1.19 -27.23 -0.55
N VAL A 62 0.17 -26.38 -0.40
CA VAL A 62 -0.67 -26.29 0.80
C VAL A 62 -1.63 -27.47 0.82
N LYS A 63 -1.56 -28.30 1.86
CA LYS A 63 -2.35 -29.54 1.96
C LYS A 63 -3.65 -29.36 2.74
N ASP A 64 -3.67 -28.46 3.71
CA ASP A 64 -4.76 -28.28 4.65
C ASP A 64 -5.08 -26.81 4.92
N THR A 65 -6.23 -26.59 5.56
CA THR A 65 -6.73 -25.27 5.95
C THR A 65 -5.92 -24.60 7.06
N GLU A 66 -5.15 -25.37 7.84
CA GLU A 66 -4.25 -24.83 8.87
C GLU A 66 -3.05 -24.12 8.24
N SER A 67 -2.52 -24.71 7.17
CA SER A 67 -1.41 -24.15 6.37
C SER A 67 -1.76 -22.80 5.73
N LEU A 68 -3.05 -22.43 5.65
CA LEU A 68 -3.50 -21.09 5.21
C LEU A 68 -3.29 -20.00 6.26
N ASN A 69 -2.97 -20.33 7.52
CA ASN A 69 -2.82 -19.33 8.59
C ASN A 69 -1.74 -18.29 8.29
N ALA A 70 -0.61 -18.72 7.74
CA ALA A 70 0.48 -17.82 7.36
C ALA A 70 0.07 -16.89 6.20
N LEU A 71 -0.58 -17.46 5.18
CA LEU A 71 -1.13 -16.68 4.05
C LEU A 71 -2.19 -15.67 4.54
N ARG A 72 -3.06 -16.08 5.47
CA ARG A 72 -4.05 -15.20 6.09
C ARG A 72 -3.38 -14.01 6.78
N GLN A 73 -2.36 -14.25 7.59
CA GLN A 73 -1.62 -13.18 8.25
C GLN A 73 -0.97 -12.23 7.23
N ALA A 74 -0.37 -12.77 6.16
CA ALA A 74 0.23 -11.97 5.09
C ALA A 74 -0.80 -11.11 4.35
N VAL A 75 -1.99 -11.65 4.06
CA VAL A 75 -3.08 -10.86 3.45
C VAL A 75 -3.54 -9.74 4.37
N TYR A 76 -3.68 -10.01 5.68
CA TYR A 76 -4.07 -9.00 6.65
C TYR A 76 -3.05 -7.86 6.70
N THR A 77 -1.76 -8.18 6.85
CA THR A 77 -0.72 -7.14 6.95
C THR A 77 -0.57 -6.36 5.66
N ALA A 78 -0.61 -7.02 4.50
CA ALA A 78 -0.56 -6.35 3.20
C ALA A 78 -1.75 -5.40 2.97
N ASN A 79 -2.97 -5.83 3.31
CA ASN A 79 -4.15 -4.97 3.19
C ASN A 79 -4.05 -3.77 4.13
N PHE A 80 -3.70 -4.02 5.40
CA PHE A 80 -3.53 -2.96 6.40
C PHE A 80 -2.51 -1.91 5.97
N THR A 81 -1.34 -2.32 5.47
CA THR A 81 -0.30 -1.39 5.03
C THR A 81 -0.69 -0.62 3.77
N HIS A 82 -1.41 -1.26 2.84
CA HIS A 82 -1.91 -0.58 1.65
C HIS A 82 -2.97 0.46 2.01
N ASP A 83 -3.91 0.14 2.90
CA ASP A 83 -4.93 1.09 3.33
C ASP A 83 -4.29 2.32 4.00
N HIS A 84 -3.24 2.13 4.79
CA HIS A 84 -2.48 3.25 5.36
C HIS A 84 -1.70 4.04 4.30
N LEU A 85 -1.21 3.38 3.25
CA LEU A 85 -0.59 4.05 2.12
C LEU A 85 -1.61 4.92 1.36
N VAL A 86 -2.82 4.40 1.13
CA VAL A 86 -3.93 5.17 0.53
C VAL A 86 -4.26 6.39 1.38
N LEU A 87 -4.35 6.25 2.70
CA LEU A 87 -4.58 7.38 3.62
C LEU A 87 -3.46 8.42 3.57
N ALA A 88 -2.21 8.00 3.40
CA ALA A 88 -1.05 8.90 3.34
C ALA A 88 -0.96 9.69 2.02
N PHE A 89 -1.32 9.06 0.89
CA PHE A 89 -1.27 9.70 -0.43
C PHE A 89 -2.57 10.42 -0.82
N GLY A 90 -3.71 10.04 -0.22
CA GLY A 90 -5.02 10.63 -0.45
C GLY A 90 -5.71 10.19 -1.75
N ASP A 91 -7.05 10.16 -1.71
CA ASP A 91 -7.93 9.96 -2.86
C ASP A 91 -7.93 11.26 -3.72
N PRO A 92 -7.74 11.25 -5.07
CA PRO A 92 -7.92 10.18 -6.07
C PRO A 92 -6.63 9.47 -6.52
N SER A 93 -5.53 9.63 -5.79
CA SER A 93 -4.20 9.29 -6.33
C SER A 93 -3.90 7.79 -6.25
N LEU A 94 -4.39 7.10 -5.21
CA LEU A 94 -4.21 5.66 -5.01
C LEU A 94 -5.53 4.99 -4.62
N SER A 95 -5.93 3.95 -5.36
CA SER A 95 -7.18 3.24 -5.09
C SER A 95 -7.04 2.23 -3.94
N SER A 96 -8.10 2.07 -3.14
CA SER A 96 -8.24 0.95 -2.22
C SER A 96 -8.37 -0.38 -2.96
N LEU A 97 -7.97 -1.48 -2.31
CA LEU A 97 -7.97 -2.83 -2.88
C LEU A 97 -9.16 -3.63 -2.36
N ALA A 98 -10.01 -4.10 -3.27
CA ALA A 98 -11.12 -4.95 -2.92
C ALA A 98 -10.75 -6.44 -2.96
N GLY A 99 -9.71 -6.83 -3.69
CA GLY A 99 -9.28 -8.22 -3.84
C GLY A 99 -8.71 -8.82 -2.56
N LEU A 100 -7.92 -8.07 -1.78
CA LEU A 100 -7.32 -8.56 -0.54
C LEU A 100 -8.36 -8.86 0.57
N PRO A 101 -9.35 -7.98 0.84
CA PRO A 101 -10.45 -8.32 1.76
C PRO A 101 -11.24 -9.55 1.33
N GLU A 102 -11.52 -9.70 0.03
CA GLU A 102 -12.25 -10.86 -0.50
C GLU A 102 -11.42 -12.15 -0.36
N LEU A 103 -10.09 -12.07 -0.54
CA LEU A 103 -9.18 -13.20 -0.34
C LEU A 103 -9.13 -13.61 1.12
N MET A 104 -9.07 -12.64 2.04
CA MET A 104 -9.19 -12.87 3.48
C MET A 104 -10.48 -13.61 3.81
N GLN A 105 -11.63 -13.11 3.32
CA GLN A 105 -12.93 -13.71 3.56
C GLN A 105 -13.03 -15.13 3.00
N TYR A 106 -12.49 -15.37 1.81
CA TYR A 106 -12.45 -16.70 1.20
C TYR A 106 -11.67 -17.69 2.08
N MET A 107 -10.46 -17.30 2.54
CA MET A 107 -9.67 -18.15 3.44
C MET A 107 -10.37 -18.43 4.75
N LEU A 108 -11.03 -17.42 5.35
CA LEU A 108 -11.82 -17.61 6.56
C LEU A 108 -12.93 -18.64 6.34
N ARG A 109 -13.65 -18.56 5.20
CA ARG A 109 -14.71 -19.53 4.85
C ARG A 109 -14.16 -20.95 4.70
N LEU A 110 -12.97 -21.11 4.12
CA LEU A 110 -12.31 -22.42 4.04
C LEU A 110 -12.00 -23.00 5.43
N GLN A 111 -11.64 -22.14 6.38
CA GLN A 111 -11.28 -22.49 7.75
C GLN A 111 -12.47 -22.71 8.70
N VAL A 112 -13.70 -22.29 8.34
CA VAL A 112 -14.90 -22.49 9.19
C VAL A 112 -15.13 -23.97 9.52
N GLY A 113 -14.79 -24.87 8.60
CA GLY A 113 -14.89 -26.33 8.81
C GLY A 113 -13.79 -26.93 9.67
N GLY A 114 -12.91 -26.12 10.27
CA GLY A 114 -11.74 -26.59 11.03
C GLY A 114 -10.60 -27.08 10.14
N GLN A 115 -9.74 -27.93 10.71
CA GLN A 115 -8.61 -28.52 10.00
C GLN A 115 -9.09 -29.63 9.07
N ARG A 116 -8.99 -29.38 7.77
CA ARG A 116 -9.31 -30.35 6.72
C ARG A 116 -8.36 -30.18 5.55
N SER A 117 -8.23 -31.21 4.73
CA SER A 117 -7.55 -31.08 3.44
C SER A 117 -8.27 -30.09 2.53
N LEU A 118 -7.48 -29.34 1.78
CA LEU A 118 -8.00 -28.48 0.73
C LEU A 118 -8.44 -29.34 -0.46
N ARG A 119 -9.60 -29.01 -1.02
CA ARG A 119 -10.08 -29.65 -2.25
C ARG A 119 -9.31 -29.11 -3.45
N SER A 120 -9.23 -29.89 -4.52
CA SER A 120 -8.47 -29.52 -5.72
C SER A 120 -8.97 -28.22 -6.36
N ASP A 121 -10.27 -27.96 -6.31
CA ASP A 121 -10.90 -26.72 -6.81
C ASP A 121 -10.57 -25.50 -5.94
N GLU A 122 -10.42 -25.70 -4.62
CA GLU A 122 -10.01 -24.66 -3.67
C GLU A 122 -8.54 -24.27 -3.90
N VAL A 123 -7.65 -25.26 -4.04
CA VAL A 123 -6.25 -25.02 -4.40
C VAL A 123 -6.14 -24.33 -5.76
N GLN A 124 -6.89 -24.78 -6.77
CA GLN A 124 -6.88 -24.18 -8.09
C GLN A 124 -7.37 -22.72 -8.08
N THR A 125 -8.33 -22.39 -7.22
CA THR A 125 -8.79 -21.02 -7.03
C THR A 125 -7.66 -20.13 -6.51
N LEU A 126 -6.90 -20.60 -5.51
CA LEU A 126 -5.76 -19.86 -4.98
C LEU A 126 -4.59 -19.72 -5.99
N VAL A 127 -4.39 -20.72 -6.84
CA VAL A 127 -3.41 -20.64 -7.95
C VAL A 127 -3.81 -19.57 -8.97
N GLU A 128 -5.10 -19.45 -9.31
CA GLU A 128 -5.56 -18.40 -10.21
C GLU A 128 -5.46 -17.00 -9.55
N VAL A 129 -5.73 -16.91 -8.24
CA VAL A 129 -5.46 -15.68 -7.47
C VAL A 129 -3.98 -15.31 -7.55
N HIS A 130 -3.07 -16.25 -7.33
CA HIS A 130 -1.62 -16.01 -7.43
C HIS A 130 -1.24 -15.44 -8.81
N LYS A 131 -1.81 -15.98 -9.89
CA LYS A 131 -1.55 -15.50 -11.26
C LYS A 131 -1.96 -14.05 -11.45
N GLN A 132 -3.16 -13.67 -10.99
CA GLN A 132 -3.61 -12.28 -11.04
C GLN A 132 -2.78 -11.40 -10.10
N PHE A 133 -2.42 -11.92 -8.93
CA PHE A 133 -1.60 -11.20 -7.95
C PHE A 133 -0.16 -10.96 -8.46
N SER A 134 0.39 -11.83 -9.30
CA SER A 134 1.69 -11.59 -9.93
C SER A 134 1.67 -10.37 -10.87
N ILE A 135 0.58 -10.20 -11.64
CA ILE A 135 0.37 -9.01 -12.49
C ILE A 135 0.20 -7.77 -11.61
N PHE A 136 -0.61 -7.89 -10.56
CA PHE A 136 -0.80 -6.84 -9.56
C PHE A 136 0.54 -6.41 -8.96
N PHE A 137 1.36 -7.35 -8.51
CA PHE A 137 2.61 -7.09 -7.80
C PHE A 137 3.66 -6.42 -8.69
N ASP A 138 3.79 -6.83 -9.95
CA ASP A 138 4.71 -6.17 -10.89
C ASP A 138 4.31 -4.72 -11.14
N ALA A 139 3.01 -4.43 -11.26
CA ALA A 139 2.51 -3.06 -11.38
C ALA A 139 2.69 -2.29 -10.07
N TYR A 140 2.43 -2.93 -8.93
CA TYR A 140 2.59 -2.35 -7.60
C TYR A 140 4.03 -1.91 -7.35
N GLY A 141 5.03 -2.72 -7.73
CA GLY A 141 6.45 -2.38 -7.60
C GLY A 141 6.89 -1.16 -8.42
N LYS A 142 6.13 -0.81 -9.46
CA LYS A 142 6.37 0.34 -10.37
C LYS A 142 5.40 1.50 -10.11
N LEU A 143 4.61 1.43 -9.03
CA LEU A 143 3.55 2.37 -8.71
C LEU A 143 4.08 3.77 -8.43
N LEU A 144 5.16 3.90 -7.65
CA LEU A 144 5.79 5.19 -7.37
C LEU A 144 6.99 5.45 -8.28
N SER A 145 7.03 6.65 -8.84
CA SER A 145 8.21 7.16 -9.51
C SER A 145 9.30 7.55 -8.50
N SER A 146 10.52 7.83 -8.97
CA SER A 146 11.61 8.34 -8.15
C SER A 146 11.30 9.66 -7.44
N ARG A 147 10.25 10.38 -7.86
CA ARG A 147 9.77 11.64 -7.26
C ARG A 147 8.58 11.46 -6.31
N LEU A 148 8.15 10.22 -6.09
CA LEU A 148 6.93 9.83 -5.35
C LEU A 148 5.61 10.23 -6.02
N ASP A 149 5.66 10.50 -7.33
CA ASP A 149 4.44 10.64 -8.12
C ASP A 149 3.89 9.25 -8.44
N ILE A 150 2.57 9.09 -8.34
CA ILE A 150 1.89 7.84 -8.69
C ILE A 150 1.85 7.70 -10.21
N ASN A 151 2.31 6.55 -10.69
CA ASN A 151 2.19 6.16 -12.08
C ASN A 151 0.76 5.68 -12.37
N SER A 152 -0.04 6.54 -12.99
CA SER A 152 -1.45 6.27 -13.30
C SER A 152 -1.63 5.02 -14.18
N SER A 153 -0.69 4.73 -15.09
CA SER A 153 -0.74 3.52 -15.92
C SER A 153 -0.56 2.25 -15.08
N GLN A 154 0.34 2.26 -14.10
CA GLN A 154 0.54 1.12 -13.21
C GLN A 154 -0.62 0.97 -12.22
N SER A 155 -1.13 2.09 -11.71
CA SER A 155 -2.34 2.12 -10.86
C SER A 155 -3.55 1.50 -11.58
N ALA A 156 -3.75 1.79 -12.86
CA ALA A 156 -4.83 1.18 -13.65
C ALA A 156 -4.65 -0.33 -13.85
N ILE A 157 -3.42 -0.80 -14.10
CA ILE A 157 -3.11 -2.23 -14.21
C ILE A 157 -3.37 -2.94 -12.88
N MET A 158 -2.90 -2.33 -11.78
CA MET A 158 -3.12 -2.81 -10.41
C MET A 158 -4.61 -2.93 -10.09
N ALA A 159 -5.41 -1.89 -10.36
CA ALA A 159 -6.85 -1.89 -10.12
C ALA A 159 -7.58 -2.96 -10.93
N LYS A 160 -7.18 -3.17 -12.19
CA LYS A 160 -7.78 -4.21 -13.05
C LYS A 160 -7.46 -5.61 -12.54
N ALA A 161 -6.23 -5.86 -12.10
CA ALA A 161 -5.84 -7.15 -11.53
C ALA A 161 -6.55 -7.41 -10.18
N ASP A 162 -6.66 -6.38 -9.32
CA ASP A 162 -7.39 -6.45 -8.07
C ASP A 162 -8.89 -6.76 -8.29
N GLN A 163 -9.51 -6.11 -9.26
CA GLN A 163 -10.90 -6.37 -9.64
C GLN A 163 -11.08 -7.82 -10.12
N ALA A 164 -10.16 -8.34 -10.95
CA ALA A 164 -10.21 -9.73 -11.39
C ALA A 164 -10.11 -10.73 -10.23
N ILE A 165 -9.27 -10.44 -9.23
CA ILE A 165 -9.17 -11.24 -7.99
C ILE A 165 -10.50 -11.19 -7.23
N SER A 166 -11.04 -9.98 -7.01
CA SER A 166 -12.30 -9.78 -6.30
C SER A 166 -13.47 -10.53 -6.97
N GLU A 167 -13.61 -10.42 -8.29
CA GLU A 167 -14.67 -11.09 -9.05
C GLU A 167 -14.55 -12.62 -9.01
N LEU A 168 -13.32 -13.15 -9.17
CA LEU A 168 -13.04 -14.58 -9.07
C LEU A 168 -13.49 -15.13 -7.72
N LEU A 169 -13.10 -14.46 -6.63
CA LEU A 169 -13.36 -14.90 -5.27
C LEU A 169 -14.84 -14.77 -4.91
N ARG A 170 -15.50 -13.67 -5.28
CA ARG A 170 -16.95 -13.49 -5.08
C ARG A 170 -17.75 -14.57 -5.77
N LYS A 171 -17.41 -14.89 -7.03
CA LYS A 171 -18.06 -15.97 -7.78
C LYS A 171 -17.90 -17.32 -7.08
N LYS A 172 -16.72 -17.60 -6.52
CA LYS A 172 -16.44 -18.81 -5.76
C LYS A 172 -17.12 -18.85 -4.40
N MET A 173 -17.42 -17.70 -3.79
CA MET A 173 -18.13 -17.63 -2.52
C MET A 173 -19.66 -17.73 -2.65
N GLN A 174 -20.21 -17.42 -3.83
CA GLN A 174 -21.65 -17.56 -4.12
C GLN A 174 -22.04 -18.96 -4.59
N GLN A 175 -21.05 -19.76 -5.00
CA GLN A 175 -21.18 -21.20 -5.25
C GLN A 175 -21.10 -21.98 -3.93
#